data_AF-A0A7X9HU87-F1
#
_entry.id   AF-A0A7X9HU87-F1
#
_cell.length_a   1.000
_cell.length_b   1.000
_cell.length_c   1.000
_cell.angle_alpha   90.00
_cell.angle_beta   90.00
_cell.angle_gamma   90.00
#
_symmetry.space_group_name_H-M   'P 1'
#
loop_
_entity.id
_entity.type
_entity.pdbx_description
1 polymer ?
#
loop_
_entity_poly.entity_id
_entity_poly.type
_entity_poly.pdbx_seq_one_letter_code
_entity_poly.pdbx_strand_id
1 'polypeptide(L)' 'MVQIVQVRDKRQFDIFIKFPFKLYKNNPYWIPPLISDEKFTLNKKKNPAFEFSDAELWLAYKDGKVVGRIAG' A
#
# COMPACT_ATOMS: atom_id res chain seq x y z
N MET A 1 17.73 8.14 -8.98
CA MET A 1 16.84 9.07 -8.23
C MET A 1 15.60 8.29 -7.79
N VAL A 2 15.05 8.56 -6.61
CA VAL A 2 13.78 7.95 -6.17
C VAL A 2 12.67 8.98 -6.36
N GLN A 3 11.58 8.57 -7.01
CA GLN A 3 10.37 9.38 -7.17
C GLN A 3 9.32 8.94 -6.17
N ILE A 4 8.75 9.90 -5.44
CA ILE A 4 7.67 9.67 -4.47
C ILE A 4 6.34 10.08 -5.11
N VAL A 5 5.37 9.18 -5.09
CA VAL A 5 4.07 9.37 -5.74
C VAL A 5 2.96 9.08 -4.73
N GLN A 6 2.06 10.04 -4.52
CA GLN A 6 0.84 9.82 -3.75
C GLN A 6 -0.08 8.88 -4.52
N VAL A 7 -0.68 7.92 -3.82
CA VAL A 7 -1.70 7.02 -4.38
C VAL A 7 -2.99 7.81 -4.57
N ARG A 8 -3.39 8.00 -5.82
CA ARG A 8 -4.60 8.76 -6.19
C ARG A 8 -5.60 7.94 -6.98
N ASP A 9 -5.18 6.80 -7.52
CA ASP A 9 -6.02 5.94 -8.34
C ASP A 9 -6.02 4.48 -7.88
N LYS A 10 -6.98 3.71 -8.42
CA LYS A 10 -7.18 2.31 -8.08
C LYS A 10 -5.98 1.43 -8.45
N ARG A 11 -5.26 1.73 -9.54
CA ARG A 11 -4.11 0.95 -10.00
C ARG A 11 -2.94 1.12 -9.02
N GLN A 12 -2.67 2.36 -8.61
CA GLN A 12 -1.68 2.68 -7.59
C GLN A 12 -2.05 2.04 -6.24
N PHE A 13 -3.33 2.07 -5.86
CA PHE A 13 -3.82 1.43 -4.64
C PHE A 13 -3.60 -0.10 -4.69
N ASP A 14 -3.93 -0.76 -5.79
CA ASP A 14 -3.67 -2.19 -5.96
C ASP A 14 -2.17 -2.53 -5.91
N ILE A 15 -1.31 -1.67 -6.48
CA ILE A 15 0.15 -1.79 -6.38
C ILE A 15 0.60 -1.66 -4.91
N PHE A 16 0.08 -0.67 -4.19
CA PHE A 16 0.38 -0.43 -2.78
C PHE A 16 0.07 -1.66 -1.91
N ILE A 17 -1.13 -2.22 -2.07
CA ILE A 17 -1.59 -3.40 -1.31
C ILE A 17 -0.74 -4.64 -1.63
N LYS A 18 -0.37 -4.83 -2.92
CA LYS A 18 0.36 -6.04 -3.35
C LYS A 18 1.88 -5.94 -3.17
N PHE A 19 2.44 -4.75 -2.98
CA PHE A 19 3.89 -4.58 -2.85
C PHE A 19 4.54 -5.45 -1.76
N PRO A 20 3.97 -5.58 -0.53
CA PRO A 20 4.50 -6.49 0.50
C PRO A 20 4.66 -7.93 0.02
N PHE A 21 3.73 -8.42 -0.82
CA PHE A 21 3.79 -9.79 -1.36
C PHE A 21 5.02 -10.02 -2.23
N LYS A 22 5.41 -8.99 -2.98
CA LYS A 22 6.65 -9.04 -3.76
C LYS A 22 7.88 -8.84 -2.89
N LEU A 23 7.82 -7.93 -1.92
CA LEU A 23 8.95 -7.58 -1.06
C LEU A 23 9.39 -8.75 -0.18
N TYR A 24 8.41 -9.45 0.40
CA TYR A 24 8.66 -10.50 1.39
C TYR A 24 8.50 -11.92 0.84
N LYS A 25 8.40 -12.11 -0.48
CA LYS A 25 8.15 -13.41 -1.12
C LYS A 25 9.07 -14.56 -0.69
N ASN A 26 10.30 -14.26 -0.28
CA ASN A 26 11.32 -15.24 0.11
C ASN A 26 11.63 -15.19 1.61
N ASN A 27 10.85 -14.44 2.39
CA ASN A 27 11.02 -14.37 3.84
C ASN A 27 10.21 -15.51 4.49
N PRO A 28 10.86 -16.50 5.14
CA PRO A 28 10.15 -17.63 5.74
C PRO A 28 9.26 -17.25 6.92
N TYR A 29 9.43 -16.05 7.48
CA TYR A 29 8.66 -15.55 8.62
C TYR A 29 7.53 -14.60 8.21
N TRP A 30 7.35 -14.36 6.91
CA TRP A 30 6.31 -13.45 6.45
C TRP A 30 4.97 -14.17 6.33
N ILE A 31 3.98 -13.68 7.08
CA ILE A 31 2.60 -14.14 7.02
C ILE A 31 1.81 -13.16 6.14
N PRO A 32 1.40 -13.55 4.91
CA PRO A 32 0.64 -12.67 4.04
C PRO A 32 -0.74 -12.34 4.65
N PRO A 33 -1.14 -11.05 4.68
CA PRO A 33 -2.50 -10.70 5.08
C PRO A 33 -3.50 -11.08 3.98
N LEU A 34 -4.79 -11.13 4.32
CA LEU A 34 -5.85 -11.21 3.32
C LEU A 34 -5.92 -9.91 2.53
N ILE A 35 -5.88 -10.00 1.20
CA ILE A 35 -5.93 -8.82 0.31
C ILE A 35 -7.24 -8.02 0.51
N SER A 36 -8.35 -8.71 0.80
CA SER A 36 -9.63 -8.08 1.10
C SER A 36 -9.56 -7.15 2.31
N ASP A 37 -8.85 -7.59 3.35
CA ASP A 37 -8.80 -6.91 4.63
C ASP A 37 -7.92 -5.68 4.53
N GLU A 38 -6.75 -5.80 3.90
CA GLU A 38 -5.89 -4.64 3.59
C GLU A 38 -6.65 -3.60 2.75
N LYS A 39 -7.44 -4.05 1.75
CA LYS A 39 -8.28 -3.16 0.92
C LYS A 39 -9.40 -2.51 1.71
N PHE A 40 -9.96 -3.17 2.71
CA PHE A 40 -10.98 -2.60 3.57
C PHE A 40 -10.37 -1.56 4.51
N THR A 41 -9.32 -1.94 5.24
CA THR A 41 -8.62 -1.10 6.22
C THR A 41 -8.13 0.21 5.63
N LEU A 42 -7.60 0.21 4.41
CA LEU A 42 -7.02 1.41 3.78
C LEU A 42 -7.98 2.16 2.85
N ASN A 43 -9.27 1.79 2.84
CA ASN A 43 -10.27 2.46 2.02
C ASN A 43 -11.08 3.45 2.87
N LYS A 44 -10.88 4.74 2.62
CA LYS A 44 -11.57 5.86 3.28
C LYS A 44 -13.10 5.76 3.25
N LYS A 45 -13.68 5.07 2.26
CA LYS A 45 -15.14 4.89 2.13
C LYS A 45 -15.68 3.67 2.87
N LYS A 46 -14.82 2.80 3.38
CA LYS A 46 -15.21 1.51 3.98
C LYS A 46 -14.80 1.38 5.44
N ASN A 47 -13.64 1.91 5.82
CA ASN A 47 -13.16 1.83 7.19
C ASN A 47 -13.66 3.05 8.02
N PRO A 48 -14.48 2.84 9.07
CA PRO A 48 -15.00 3.90 9.93
C PRO A 48 -13.92 4.72 10.64
N ALA A 49 -12.68 4.22 10.78
CA ALA A 49 -11.59 5.00 11.36
C ALA A 49 -11.37 6.34 10.62
N PHE A 50 -11.68 6.39 9.33
CA PHE A 50 -11.57 7.61 8.52
C PHE A 50 -12.67 8.65 8.78
N GLU A 51 -13.66 8.35 9.63
CA GLU A 51 -14.61 9.36 10.12
C GLU A 51 -13.94 10.34 11.09
N PHE A 52 -12.82 9.95 11.70
CA PHE A 52 -12.14 10.73 12.74
C PHE A 52 -10.62 10.86 12.52
N SER A 53 -10.08 10.25 11.46
CA SER A 53 -8.65 10.28 11.14
C SER A 53 -8.42 10.40 9.64
N ASP A 54 -7.32 11.06 9.29
CA ASP A 54 -6.83 11.11 7.91
C ASP A 54 -5.61 10.21 7.76
N ALA A 55 -5.45 9.66 6.55
CA ALA A 55 -4.20 9.03 6.15
C ALA A 55 -4.00 9.20 4.64
N GLU A 56 -2.74 9.24 4.24
CA GLU A 56 -2.30 9.26 2.86
C GLU A 56 -1.37 8.09 2.58
N LEU A 57 -1.47 7.58 1.35
CA LEU A 57 -0.70 6.42 0.90
C LEU A 57 0.31 6.88 -0.14
N TRP A 58 1.55 6.43 0.01
CA TRP A 58 2.65 6.84 -0.85
C TRP A 58 3.42 5.65 -1.39
N LEU A 59 3.85 5.75 -2.64
CA LEU A 59 4.70 4.79 -3.32
C LEU A 59 6.05 5.42 -3.65
N ALA A 60 7.13 4.66 -3.46
CA ALA A 60 8.46 5.02 -3.91
C ALA A 60 8.83 4.25 -5.17
N TYR A 61 9.25 4.96 -6.22
CA TYR A 61 9.69 4.40 -7.49
C TYR A 61 11.19 4.67 -7.71
N LYS A 62 11.92 3.64 -8.12
CA LYS A 62 13.30 3.75 -8.60
C LYS A 62 13.39 3.02 -9.93
N ASP A 63 13.84 3.72 -10.98
CA ASP A 63 13.97 3.16 -12.34
C ASP A 63 12.67 2.51 -12.85
N GLY A 64 11.54 3.19 -12.63
CA GLY A 64 10.20 2.73 -13.01
C GLY A 64 9.65 1.57 -12.16
N LYS A 65 10.40 1.06 -11.19
CA LYS A 65 10.00 -0.05 -10.32
C LYS A 65 9.63 0.46 -8.93
N VAL A 66 8.56 -0.08 -8.36
CA VAL A 66 8.18 0.17 -6.98
C VAL A 66 9.22 -0.45 -6.05
N VAL A 67 9.76 0.36 -5.15
CA VAL A 67 10.79 -0.03 -4.17
C VAL A 67 10.36 0.23 -2.72
N GLY A 68 9.21 0.88 -2.49
CA GLY A 68 8.73 1.15 -1.14
C GLY A 68 7.29 1.63 -1.12
N ARG A 69 6.68 1.56 0.06
CA ARG A 69 5.35 2.10 0.36
C ARG A 69 5.30 2.62 1.80
N ILE A 70 4.47 3.62 2.07
CA ILE A 70 4.13 4.04 3.45
C ILE A 70 2.67 4.54 3.50
N ALA A 71 2.00 4.27 4.61
CA ALA A 71 0.70 4.82 4.97
C ALA A 71 0.87 5.62 6.26
N GLY A 72 0.20 6.77 6.37
CA GLY A 72 0.20 7.59 7.57
C GLY A 72 -0.62 8.86 7.40
#